data_AF-A0A2M7JBV4-F1
#
_entry.id   AF-A0A2M7JBV4-F1
#
_cell.length_a   1.000
_cell.length_b   1.000
_cell.length_c   1.000
_cell.angle_alpha   90.00
_cell.angle_beta   90.00
_cell.angle_gamma   90.00
#
_symmetry.space_group_name_H-M   'P 1'
#
loop_
_entity.id
_entity.type
_entity.pdbx_description
1 polymer ?
#
loop_
_entity_poly.entity_id
_entity_poly.type
_entity_poly.pdbx_seq_one_letter_code
_entity_poly.pdbx_strand_id
1 'polypeptide(L)'
;NYSKNCVVYTGTHDNDTTIGWFTKTSSKAEREHALRYLGKTKADEKHWEFIRLAFSSVAAMAIIPLQDVLGLGNEARMNIPGKALGNWAWRYAQNMLNNECQERLRGLTGLYGRE
;
A
#
# COMPACT_ATOMS: atom_id res chain seq x y z
N ASN A 1 15.84 1.75 -9.85
CA ASN A 1 15.92 3.17 -9.43
C ASN A 1 16.16 3.33 -7.93
N TYR A 2 15.64 2.47 -7.05
CA TYR A 2 16.00 2.52 -5.62
C TYR A 2 17.50 2.21 -5.39
N SER A 3 18.10 2.86 -4.41
CA SER A 3 19.38 2.50 -3.80
C SER A 3 19.14 1.75 -2.48
N LYS A 4 20.20 1.18 -1.88
CA LYS A 4 20.05 0.45 -0.61
C LYS A 4 19.68 1.35 0.56
N ASN A 5 20.33 2.51 0.70
CA ASN A 5 20.12 3.42 1.83
C ASN A 5 18.91 4.34 1.58
N CYS A 6 17.72 3.75 1.46
CA CYS A 6 16.46 4.49 1.39
C CYS A 6 15.34 3.72 2.11
N VAL A 7 14.23 4.42 2.32
CA VAL A 7 12.98 3.86 2.83
C VAL A 7 11.97 3.87 1.70
N VAL A 8 11.38 2.72 1.39
CA VAL A 8 10.26 2.62 0.45
C VAL A 8 8.94 2.60 1.20
N TYR A 9 7.96 3.28 0.64
CA TYR A 9 6.57 3.25 1.09
C TYR A 9 5.68 2.87 -0.09
N THR A 10 4.57 2.16 0.15
CA THR A 10 3.49 2.11 -0.85
C THR A 10 2.82 3.47 -0.99
N GLY A 11 2.65 4.15 0.15
CA GLY A 11 2.21 5.52 0.29
C GLY A 11 2.47 6.02 1.71
N THR A 12 2.32 7.32 1.91
CA THR A 12 2.38 7.96 3.23
C THR A 12 0.96 8.32 3.70
N HIS A 13 0.84 8.91 4.88
CA HIS A 13 -0.45 9.40 5.41
C HIS A 13 -1.09 10.52 4.55
N ASP A 14 -0.29 11.23 3.75
CA ASP A 14 -0.78 12.29 2.84
C ASP A 14 -1.29 11.75 1.50
N ASN A 15 -0.93 10.51 1.17
CA ASN A 15 -1.39 9.84 -0.04
C ASN A 15 -2.79 9.24 0.18
N ASP A 16 -3.46 8.95 -0.93
CA ASP A 16 -4.62 8.06 -0.89
C ASP A 16 -4.19 6.63 -0.53
N THR A 17 -5.14 5.77 -0.16
CA THR A 17 -4.83 4.33 -0.07
C THR A 17 -4.50 3.80 -1.46
N THR A 18 -3.77 2.69 -1.56
CA THR A 18 -3.42 2.10 -2.85
C THR A 18 -4.67 1.77 -3.68
N ILE A 19 -5.72 1.24 -3.04
CA ILE A 19 -7.01 1.00 -3.69
C ILE A 19 -7.67 2.31 -4.10
N GLY A 20 -7.68 3.31 -3.22
CA GLY A 20 -8.28 4.62 -3.52
C GLY A 20 -7.58 5.33 -4.67
N TRP A 21 -6.25 5.25 -4.72
CA TRP A 21 -5.44 5.70 -5.85
C TRP A 21 -5.78 4.95 -7.12
N PHE A 22 -5.76 3.62 -7.08
CA PHE A 22 -6.00 2.80 -8.26
C PHE A 22 -7.43 2.93 -8.81
N THR A 23 -8.42 3.19 -7.97
CA THR A 23 -9.83 3.20 -8.40
C THR A 23 -10.40 4.59 -8.65
N LYS A 24 -9.91 5.63 -7.96
CA LYS A 24 -10.50 6.97 -8.03
C LYS A 24 -9.57 8.10 -8.45
N THR A 25 -8.35 8.17 -7.92
CA THR A 25 -7.52 9.38 -8.08
C THR A 25 -6.42 9.28 -9.15
N SER A 26 -6.00 8.09 -9.54
CA SER A 26 -5.10 7.89 -10.67
C SER A 26 -5.78 8.15 -12.02
N SER A 27 -5.00 8.60 -12.99
CA SER A 27 -5.39 8.63 -14.41
C SER A 27 -5.36 7.24 -15.03
N LYS A 28 -6.03 7.07 -16.17
CA LYS A 28 -6.00 5.81 -16.94
C LYS A 28 -4.56 5.43 -17.35
N ALA A 29 -3.76 6.41 -17.77
CA ALA A 29 -2.39 6.18 -18.23
C ALA A 29 -1.48 5.68 -17.08
N GLU A 30 -1.60 6.26 -15.89
CA GLU A 30 -0.85 5.81 -14.71
C GLU A 30 -1.23 4.38 -14.32
N ARG A 31 -2.53 4.04 -14.32
CA ARG A 31 -2.99 2.68 -14.01
C ARG A 31 -2.46 1.66 -15.00
N GLU A 32 -2.53 1.96 -16.29
CA GLU A 32 -2.02 1.06 -17.33
C GLU A 32 -0.50 0.89 -17.22
N HIS A 33 0.23 1.95 -16.89
CA HIS A 33 1.67 1.87 -16.63
C HIS A 33 1.97 0.97 -15.41
N ALA A 34 1.28 1.19 -14.29
CA ALA A 34 1.43 0.38 -13.09
C ALA A 34 1.11 -1.10 -13.35
N LEU A 35 0.02 -1.39 -14.08
CA LEU A 35 -0.34 -2.77 -14.45
C LEU A 35 0.73 -3.43 -15.32
N ARG A 36 1.31 -2.72 -16.29
CA ARG A 36 2.42 -3.25 -17.09
C ARG A 36 3.65 -3.56 -16.23
N TYR A 37 3.95 -2.71 -15.24
CA TYR A 37 5.10 -2.90 -14.35
C TYR A 37 4.88 -4.08 -13.39
N LEU A 38 3.67 -4.23 -12.85
CA LEU A 38 3.33 -5.32 -11.94
C LEU A 38 3.18 -6.68 -12.65
N GLY A 39 2.86 -6.67 -13.95
CA GLY A 39 2.62 -7.88 -14.74
C GLY A 39 1.24 -8.49 -14.47
N LYS A 40 1.11 -9.81 -14.68
CA LYS A 40 -0.15 -10.53 -14.46
C LYS A 40 -0.50 -10.52 -12.98
N THR A 41 -1.57 -9.80 -12.64
CA THR A 41 -2.02 -9.60 -11.26
C THR A 41 -3.53 -9.84 -11.17
N LYS A 42 -3.99 -10.45 -10.06
CA LYS A 42 -5.43 -10.55 -9.79
C LYS A 42 -6.01 -9.14 -9.62
N ALA A 43 -7.24 -8.92 -10.08
CA ALA A 43 -7.83 -7.58 -10.16
C ALA A 43 -8.19 -7.00 -8.78
N ASP A 44 -8.60 -7.87 -7.86
CA ASP A 44 -9.07 -7.61 -6.49
C ASP A 44 -7.95 -7.37 -5.47
N GLU A 45 -6.71 -7.74 -5.77
CA GLU A 45 -5.61 -7.71 -4.81
C GLU A 45 -4.51 -6.69 -5.14
N LYS A 46 -4.82 -5.60 -5.85
CA LYS A 46 -3.80 -4.61 -6.28
C LYS A 46 -2.98 -4.05 -5.12
N HIS A 47 -3.58 -3.80 -3.97
CA HIS A 47 -2.87 -3.36 -2.77
C HIS A 47 -1.74 -4.31 -2.36
N TRP A 48 -2.00 -5.62 -2.33
CA TRP A 48 -0.97 -6.61 -2.03
C TRP A 48 0.14 -6.70 -3.07
N GLU A 49 -0.16 -6.42 -4.34
CA GLU A 49 0.87 -6.35 -5.38
C GLU A 49 1.82 -5.16 -5.19
N PHE A 50 1.30 -4.02 -4.73
CA PHE A 50 2.14 -2.87 -4.35
C PHE A 50 2.97 -3.17 -3.10
N ILE A 51 2.39 -3.84 -2.09
CA ILE A 51 3.11 -4.28 -0.88
C ILE A 51 4.23 -5.25 -1.27
N ARG A 52 3.93 -6.24 -2.12
CA ARG A 52 4.92 -7.19 -2.67
C ARG A 52 6.04 -6.45 -3.39
N LEU A 53 5.72 -5.46 -4.20
CA LEU A 53 6.72 -4.67 -4.92
C LEU A 53 7.63 -3.88 -3.96
N ALA A 54 7.06 -3.24 -2.93
CA ALA A 54 7.82 -2.54 -1.90
C ALA A 54 8.78 -3.49 -1.17
N PHE A 55 8.30 -4.66 -0.73
CA PHE A 55 9.16 -5.66 -0.09
C PHE A 55 10.22 -6.25 -1.04
N SER A 56 9.92 -6.41 -2.33
CA SER A 56 10.92 -6.89 -3.30
C SER A 56 12.03 -5.88 -3.64
N SER A 57 11.88 -4.61 -3.23
CA SER A 57 12.86 -3.57 -3.53
C SER A 57 14.19 -3.80 -2.81
N VAL A 58 15.24 -3.09 -3.25
CA VAL A 58 16.55 -3.09 -2.57
C VAL A 58 16.63 -2.12 -1.39
N ALA A 59 15.56 -1.38 -1.09
CA ALA A 59 15.54 -0.41 0.00
C ALA A 59 15.76 -1.10 1.35
N ALA A 60 16.58 -0.50 2.21
CA ALA A 60 16.91 -1.01 3.54
C ALA A 60 15.67 -1.15 4.43
N MET A 61 14.66 -0.30 4.24
CA MET A 61 13.42 -0.35 4.99
C MET A 61 12.22 -0.22 4.05
N ALA A 62 11.18 -1.00 4.31
CA ALA A 62 9.89 -0.91 3.64
C ALA A 62 8.81 -0.66 4.70
N ILE A 63 8.00 0.38 4.52
CA ILE A 63 6.92 0.75 5.44
C ILE A 63 5.60 0.75 4.69
N ILE A 64 4.61 0.06 5.23
CA ILE A 64 3.30 -0.12 4.62
C ILE A 64 2.24 0.52 5.53
N PRO A 65 1.39 1.45 5.04
CA PRO A 65 0.23 1.92 5.79
C PRO A 65 -0.73 0.77 6.11
N LEU A 66 -1.29 0.75 7.32
CA LEU A 66 -2.21 -0.30 7.72
C LEU A 66 -3.46 -0.36 6.82
N GLN A 67 -3.90 0.77 6.28
CA GLN A 67 -5.00 0.82 5.31
C GLN A 67 -4.73 -0.01 4.05
N ASP A 68 -3.48 -0.06 3.59
CA ASP A 68 -3.09 -0.87 2.44
C ASP A 68 -3.09 -2.35 2.81
N VAL A 69 -2.58 -2.72 3.98
CA VAL A 69 -2.62 -4.11 4.48
C VAL A 69 -4.05 -4.62 4.59
N LEU A 70 -4.97 -3.75 5.02
CA LEU A 70 -6.40 -4.04 5.18
C LEU A 70 -7.20 -3.92 3.88
N GLY A 71 -6.58 -3.50 2.77
CA GLY A 71 -7.25 -3.35 1.48
C GLY A 71 -8.42 -2.36 1.52
N LEU A 72 -8.26 -1.21 2.17
CA LEU A 72 -9.31 -0.20 2.31
C LEU A 72 -9.26 0.84 1.18
N GLY A 73 -10.41 1.42 0.84
CA GLY A 73 -10.54 2.47 -0.19
C GLY A 73 -10.29 3.88 0.34
N ASN A 74 -10.69 4.89 -0.43
CA ASN A 74 -10.46 6.31 -0.10
C ASN A 74 -11.14 6.74 1.21
N GLU A 75 -12.15 6.02 1.69
CA GLU A 75 -12.80 6.26 2.99
C GLU A 75 -11.84 6.10 4.18
N ALA A 76 -10.72 5.40 3.97
CA ALA A 76 -9.69 5.19 4.98
C ALA A 76 -8.49 6.15 4.85
N ARG A 77 -8.54 7.11 3.91
CA ARG A 77 -7.46 8.08 3.70
C ARG A 77 -7.21 8.90 4.98
N MET A 78 -5.95 8.98 5.41
CA MET A 78 -5.59 9.63 6.67
C MET A 78 -5.61 11.16 6.55
N ASN A 79 -4.97 11.72 5.52
CA ASN A 79 -4.90 13.15 5.30
C ASN A 79 -5.08 13.53 3.82
N ILE A 80 -5.73 14.67 3.58
CA ILE A 80 -5.79 15.34 2.30
C ILE A 80 -5.08 16.70 2.46
N PRO A 81 -3.82 16.83 2.02
CA PRO A 81 -3.09 18.09 2.10
C PRO A 81 -3.88 19.26 1.47
N GLY A 82 -3.88 20.40 2.16
CA GLY A 82 -4.64 21.59 1.75
C GLY A 82 -6.11 21.61 2.20
N LYS A 83 -6.64 20.52 2.75
CA LYS A 83 -7.97 20.50 3.37
C LYS A 83 -7.86 20.75 4.87
N ALA A 84 -8.57 21.75 5.40
CA ALA A 84 -8.48 22.12 6.81
C ALA A 84 -9.22 21.16 7.78
N LEU A 85 -10.26 20.46 7.30
CA LEU A 85 -11.15 19.65 8.14
C LEU A 85 -11.36 18.24 7.55
N GLY A 86 -11.65 17.28 8.43
CA GLY A 86 -11.98 15.89 8.07
C GLY A 86 -10.78 14.99 7.79
N ASN A 87 -9.60 15.33 8.35
CA ASN A 87 -8.39 14.52 8.32
C ASN A 87 -8.14 13.87 9.70
N TRP A 88 -7.21 12.93 9.78
CA TRP A 88 -6.70 12.32 11.02
C TRP A 88 -7.73 11.54 11.85
N ALA A 89 -8.88 11.23 11.26
CA ALA A 89 -10.00 10.58 11.93
C ALA A 89 -10.06 9.07 11.68
N TRP A 90 -9.27 8.55 10.73
CA TRP A 90 -9.29 7.12 10.43
C TRP A 90 -8.79 6.29 11.62
N ARG A 91 -9.53 5.22 11.92
CA ARG A 91 -9.23 4.25 12.97
C ARG A 91 -9.56 2.86 12.47
N TYR A 92 -8.86 1.87 12.99
CA TYR A 92 -9.21 0.47 12.77
C TYR A 92 -9.86 -0.11 14.03
N ALA A 93 -10.72 -1.11 13.84
CA ALA A 93 -11.21 -1.95 14.92
C ALA A 93 -10.29 -3.17 15.09
N GLN A 94 -10.13 -3.65 16.33
CA GLN A 94 -9.18 -4.73 16.63
C GLN A 94 -9.41 -6.00 15.79
N ASN A 95 -10.66 -6.32 15.47
CA ASN A 95 -11.05 -7.47 14.67
C ASN A 95 -10.69 -7.35 13.17
N MET A 96 -10.26 -6.17 12.70
CA MET A 96 -9.74 -6.00 11.35
C MET A 96 -8.34 -6.62 11.20
N LEU A 97 -7.57 -6.70 12.29
CA LEU A 97 -6.30 -7.41 12.33
C LEU A 97 -6.60 -8.90 12.47
N ASN A 98 -6.56 -9.62 11.36
CA ASN A 98 -6.90 -11.04 11.30
C ASN A 98 -5.68 -11.90 10.90
N ASN A 99 -5.83 -13.21 11.05
CA ASN A 99 -4.76 -14.15 10.73
C ASN A 99 -4.36 -14.09 9.25
N GLU A 100 -5.28 -13.75 8.35
CA GLU A 100 -4.99 -13.68 6.92
C GLU A 100 -3.95 -12.60 6.61
N CYS A 101 -4.17 -11.35 7.07
CA CYS A 101 -3.21 -10.28 6.83
C CYS A 101 -1.88 -10.52 7.56
N GLN A 102 -1.93 -11.12 8.75
CA GLN A 102 -0.72 -11.49 9.51
C GLN A 102 0.13 -12.51 8.75
N GLU A 103 -0.46 -13.62 8.30
CA GLU A 103 0.26 -14.67 7.59
C GLU A 103 0.76 -14.20 6.22
N ARG A 104 0.00 -13.33 5.54
CA ARG A 104 0.45 -12.74 4.26
C ARG A 104 1.62 -11.79 4.45
N LEU A 105 1.61 -10.96 5.49
CA LEU A 105 2.77 -10.12 5.84
C LEU A 105 3.97 -10.98 6.18
N ARG A 106 3.82 -11.98 7.07
CA ARG A 106 4.89 -12.92 7.45
C ARG A 106 5.48 -13.62 6.22
N GLY A 107 4.63 -14.10 5.32
CA GLY A 107 5.06 -14.76 4.09
C GLY A 107 5.89 -13.84 3.19
N LEU A 108 5.48 -12.58 3.03
CA LEU A 108 6.21 -11.60 2.21
C LEU A 108 7.52 -11.14 2.88
N THR A 109 7.53 -10.94 4.21
CA THR A 109 8.76 -10.59 4.94
C THR A 109 9.78 -11.71 4.84
N GLY A 110 9.37 -12.96 5.04
CA GLY A 110 10.25 -14.13 4.87
C GLY A 110 10.76 -14.29 3.44
N LEU A 111 9.85 -14.22 2.45
CA LEU A 111 10.19 -14.39 1.04
C LEU A 111 11.23 -13.38 0.54
N TYR A 112 11.17 -12.13 1.01
CA TYR A 112 12.07 -11.06 0.58
C TYR A 112 13.19 -10.73 1.58
N GLY A 113 13.38 -11.56 2.62
CA GLY A 113 14.47 -11.41 3.59
C GLY A 113 14.38 -10.14 4.44
N ARG A 114 13.20 -9.86 4.99
CA ARG A 114 12.87 -8.67 5.79
C ARG A 114 12.29 -9.00 7.17
N GLU A 115 12.65 -10.15 7.71
CA GLU A 115 12.31 -10.56 9.09
C GLU A 115 13.25 -9.93 10.13
#